data_AF-A0A0D3HZK2-F1
#
_entry.id   AF-A0A0D3HZK2-F1
#
_cell.length_a   1.000
_cell.length_b   1.000
_cell.length_c   1.000
_cell.angle_alpha   90.00
_cell.angle_beta   90.00
_cell.angle_gamma   90.00
#
_symmetry.space_group_name_H-M   'P 1'
#
loop_
_entity.id
_entity.type
_entity.pdbx_description
1 polymer ?
#
loop_
_entity_poly.entity_id
_entity_poly.type
_entity_poly.pdbx_seq_one_letter_code
_entity_poly.pdbx_strand_id
1 'polypeptide(L)'
;MAYGFLSITLASLRILPLLAERVRLVFDGASISPGLRLAPHCSKEADAAAYAAYKRQSIDKASGELPHGAQVIELPHRACLSGSIRAGMAGVSTPFVAVLQNDMPVKRKFDLFALLALMETEPRVEKVHFSVGINRCHVRNSKVVCKAHRRMGRASNVSYAQEKGGGVLTRLTPVQQWFDGNHVARLTHYQRVLSIVPDGVFMEDRMFCKPWANHSLWGTFLLGAPDDGHYSGHLNGGGHRAQGCMQPPFGEGSGLVGGGGGGATVALHSLQPVYAMPVT
;
A
#
# COMPACT_ATOMS: atom_id res chain seq x y z
N MET A 1 19.54 10.51 7.60
CA MET A 1 19.60 9.12 7.10
C MET A 1 18.47 8.74 6.11
N ALA A 2 17.52 9.60 5.75
CA ALA A 2 16.37 9.22 4.91
C ALA A 2 16.68 8.96 3.41
N TYR A 3 17.82 9.43 2.91
CA TYR A 3 18.14 9.45 1.47
C TYR A 3 18.44 8.08 0.84
N GLY A 4 18.31 6.96 1.57
CA GLY A 4 18.58 5.61 1.07
C GLY A 4 17.35 4.71 0.99
N PHE A 5 16.19 5.16 1.46
CA PHE A 5 15.02 4.31 1.56
C PHE A 5 14.43 3.97 0.18
N LEU A 6 14.41 4.95 -0.73
CA LEU A 6 13.88 4.73 -2.08
C LEU A 6 14.62 3.61 -2.82
N SER A 7 15.96 3.62 -2.86
CA SER A 7 16.73 2.56 -3.54
C SER A 7 16.50 1.19 -2.90
N ILE A 8 16.40 1.11 -1.58
CA ILE A 8 16.09 -0.16 -0.90
C ILE A 8 14.68 -0.65 -1.29
N THR A 9 13.72 0.25 -1.41
CA THR A 9 12.38 -0.11 -1.87
C THR A 9 12.36 -0.47 -3.35
N LEU A 10 13.11 0.22 -4.21
CA LEU A 10 13.23 -0.11 -5.63
C LEU A 10 13.90 -1.47 -5.87
N ALA A 11 14.76 -1.93 -4.95
CA ALA A 11 15.26 -3.31 -4.98
C ALA A 11 14.12 -4.35 -4.92
N SER A 12 12.92 -3.99 -4.43
CA SER A 12 11.71 -4.83 -4.50
C SER A 12 11.32 -5.18 -5.93
N LEU A 13 11.62 -4.31 -6.91
CA LEU A 13 11.34 -4.57 -8.32
C LEU A 13 12.16 -5.77 -8.84
N ARG A 14 13.33 -6.07 -8.25
CA ARG A 14 14.10 -7.28 -8.57
C ARG A 14 13.46 -8.54 -7.99
N ILE A 15 12.76 -8.41 -6.85
CA ILE A 15 12.02 -9.52 -6.22
C ILE A 15 10.75 -9.83 -7.00
N LEU A 16 10.09 -8.80 -7.53
CA LEU A 16 8.84 -8.88 -8.30
C LEU A 16 8.99 -8.13 -9.64
N PRO A 17 9.63 -8.76 -10.66
CA PRO A 17 9.96 -8.08 -11.92
C PRO A 17 8.79 -7.44 -12.67
N LEU A 18 7.56 -7.95 -12.52
CA LEU A 18 6.37 -7.35 -13.14
C LEU A 18 6.04 -5.95 -12.62
N LEU A 19 6.48 -5.62 -11.41
CA LEU A 19 6.39 -4.26 -10.92
C LEU A 19 7.31 -3.34 -11.77
N ALA A 20 8.41 -3.82 -12.34
CA ALA A 20 9.30 -2.97 -13.11
C ALA A 20 8.75 -2.49 -14.47
N GLU A 21 7.55 -2.88 -14.93
CA GLU A 21 7.12 -2.53 -16.29
C GLU A 21 6.73 -1.05 -16.47
N ARG A 22 5.97 -0.51 -15.52
CA ARG A 22 5.48 0.88 -15.56
C ARG A 22 5.51 1.45 -14.16
N VAL A 23 6.49 2.31 -13.88
CA VAL A 23 6.67 2.95 -12.58
C VAL A 23 6.28 4.41 -12.68
N ARG A 24 5.50 4.88 -11.72
CA ARG A 24 5.31 6.31 -11.46
C ARG A 24 5.87 6.61 -10.09
N LEU A 25 6.78 7.58 -9.97
CA LEU A 25 7.40 8.03 -8.75
C LEU A 25 6.77 9.37 -8.36
N VAL A 26 5.97 9.41 -7.30
CA VAL A 26 5.27 10.63 -6.88
C VAL A 26 5.98 11.32 -5.71
N PHE A 27 6.20 12.62 -5.82
CA PHE A 27 6.66 13.49 -4.74
C PHE A 27 5.52 14.43 -4.33
N ASP A 28 5.21 14.43 -3.02
CA ASP A 28 4.02 15.05 -2.46
C ASP A 28 4.05 16.58 -2.40
N GLY A 29 5.19 17.24 -2.64
CA GLY A 29 5.36 18.69 -2.55
C GLY A 29 5.82 19.20 -1.17
N ALA A 30 6.45 20.38 -1.14
CA ALA A 30 7.04 20.95 0.09
C ALA A 30 6.14 21.96 0.82
N SER A 31 5.41 22.79 0.05
CA SER A 31 4.61 23.91 0.55
C SER A 31 3.15 23.52 0.76
N ILE A 32 2.44 24.14 1.70
CA ILE A 32 1.01 23.83 1.91
C ILE A 32 0.16 24.79 1.06
N SER A 33 -0.78 24.24 0.30
CA SER A 33 -1.73 25.07 -0.46
C SER A 33 -2.66 25.84 0.50
N PRO A 34 -2.92 27.14 0.27
CA PRO A 34 -3.86 27.90 1.08
C PRO A 34 -5.23 27.22 1.18
N GLY A 35 -5.75 27.08 2.41
CA GLY A 35 -7.05 26.48 2.67
C GLY A 35 -7.09 24.94 2.65
N LEU A 36 -6.00 24.27 2.29
CA LEU A 36 -5.92 22.81 2.36
C LEU A 36 -5.74 22.36 3.81
N ARG A 37 -6.67 21.54 4.31
CA ARG A 37 -6.58 20.94 5.65
C ARG A 37 -5.79 19.64 5.56
N LEU A 38 -4.55 19.68 6.03
CA LEU A 38 -3.71 18.50 6.14
C LEU A 38 -3.93 17.78 7.48
N ALA A 39 -3.76 16.47 7.48
CA ALA A 39 -3.69 15.70 8.71
C ALA A 39 -2.44 16.10 9.55
N PRO A 40 -2.40 15.85 10.87
CA PRO A 40 -1.40 16.45 11.76
C PRO A 40 0.07 16.16 11.43
N HIS A 41 0.37 14.98 10.86
CA HIS A 41 1.72 14.63 10.39
C HIS A 41 2.06 15.32 9.05
N CYS A 42 1.02 15.68 8.28
CA CYS A 42 0.96 16.49 7.08
C CYS A 42 1.22 17.98 7.28
N SER A 43 0.80 18.52 8.42
CA SER A 43 0.44 19.94 8.55
C SER A 43 1.61 20.91 8.68
N LYS A 44 2.85 20.41 8.65
CA LYS A 44 4.05 21.25 8.65
C LYS A 44 4.60 21.36 7.24
N GLU A 45 4.96 22.56 6.83
CA GLU A 45 5.74 22.74 5.61
C GLU A 45 7.09 22.05 5.75
N ALA A 46 7.57 21.46 4.66
CA ALA A 46 8.95 21.03 4.57
C ALA A 46 9.82 22.24 4.19
N ASP A 47 11.05 22.28 4.70
CA ASP A 47 12.04 23.21 4.16
C ASP A 47 12.23 22.94 2.66
N ALA A 48 11.93 23.95 1.83
CA ALA A 48 11.84 23.77 0.38
C ALA A 48 13.19 23.37 -0.24
N ALA A 49 14.31 23.92 0.28
CA ALA A 49 15.64 23.60 -0.20
C ALA A 49 16.04 22.16 0.18
N ALA A 50 15.80 21.75 1.43
CA ALA A 50 16.05 20.40 1.89
C ALA A 50 15.18 19.37 1.15
N TYR A 51 13.91 19.70 0.87
CA TYR A 51 13.03 18.84 0.09
C TYR A 51 13.50 18.70 -1.36
N ALA A 52 13.88 19.81 -2.00
CA ALA A 52 14.45 19.78 -3.35
C ALA A 52 15.73 18.94 -3.42
N ALA A 53 16.63 19.08 -2.45
CA ALA A 53 17.83 18.25 -2.33
C ALA A 53 17.49 16.77 -2.14
N TYR A 54 16.50 16.46 -1.29
CA TYR A 54 15.99 15.10 -1.10
C TYR A 54 15.45 14.49 -2.39
N LYS A 55 14.62 15.21 -3.14
CA LYS A 55 14.09 14.73 -4.42
C LYS A 55 15.20 14.40 -5.40
N ARG A 56 16.11 15.35 -5.61
CA ARG A 56 17.26 15.19 -6.53
C ARG A 56 18.08 13.96 -6.15
N GLN A 57 18.50 13.86 -4.88
CA GLN A 57 19.29 12.72 -4.43
C GLN A 57 18.54 11.39 -4.54
N SER A 58 17.23 11.39 -4.31
CA SER A 58 16.40 10.19 -4.44
C SER A 58 16.32 9.73 -5.89
N ILE A 59 16.10 10.66 -6.83
CA ILE A 59 16.06 10.39 -8.27
C ILE A 59 17.43 9.94 -8.77
N ASP A 60 18.50 10.64 -8.40
CA ASP A 60 19.87 10.32 -8.83
C ASP A 60 20.26 8.90 -8.41
N LYS A 61 19.99 8.52 -7.15
CA LYS A 61 20.24 7.15 -6.66
C LYS A 61 19.34 6.10 -7.31
N ALA A 62 18.11 6.48 -7.62
CA ALA A 62 17.14 5.60 -8.25
C ALA A 62 17.36 5.45 -9.77
N SER A 63 18.10 6.35 -10.42
CA SER A 63 18.22 6.43 -11.88
C SER A 63 18.70 5.13 -12.53
N GLY A 64 19.58 4.37 -11.88
CA GLY A 64 20.04 3.05 -12.35
C GLY A 64 19.12 1.87 -11.99
N GLU A 65 18.09 2.11 -11.17
CA GLU A 65 17.13 1.10 -10.73
C GLU A 65 15.71 1.32 -11.27
N LEU A 66 15.41 2.54 -11.73
CA LEU A 66 14.16 2.86 -12.37
C LEU A 66 14.09 2.20 -13.75
N PRO A 67 12.96 1.55 -14.08
CA PRO A 67 12.79 0.97 -15.40
C PRO A 67 12.68 2.06 -16.46
N HIS A 68 13.03 1.69 -17.70
CA HIS A 68 12.84 2.56 -18.84
C HIS A 68 11.38 3.02 -18.96
N GLY A 69 11.16 4.32 -19.11
CA GLY A 69 9.81 4.90 -19.17
C GLY A 69 9.15 5.15 -17.81
N ALA A 70 9.88 5.00 -16.70
CA ALA A 70 9.41 5.48 -15.40
C ALA A 70 9.09 6.98 -15.45
N GLN A 71 7.97 7.38 -14.83
CA GLN A 71 7.52 8.76 -14.78
C GLN A 71 7.79 9.33 -13.38
N VAL A 72 8.33 10.54 -13.31
CA VAL A 72 8.43 11.29 -12.05
C VAL A 72 7.35 12.35 -12.03
N ILE A 73 6.52 12.34 -10.99
CA ILE A 73 5.40 13.25 -10.80
C ILE A 73 5.69 14.09 -9.57
N GLU A 74 5.78 15.40 -9.74
CA GLU A 74 6.03 16.33 -8.64
C GLU A 74 4.81 17.21 -8.42
N LEU A 75 4.28 17.18 -7.20
CA LEU A 75 3.17 18.03 -6.83
C LEU A 75 3.66 19.41 -6.39
N PRO A 76 2.97 20.50 -6.80
CA PRO A 76 3.38 21.86 -6.44
C PRO A 76 3.19 22.15 -4.95
N HIS A 77 2.25 21.46 -4.30
CA HIS A 77 1.91 21.61 -2.90
C HIS A 77 1.79 20.25 -2.23
N ARG A 78 2.12 20.23 -0.94
CA ARG A 78 2.03 19.12 -0.02
C ARG A 78 0.63 18.52 -0.04
N ALA A 79 0.51 17.32 -0.61
CA ALA A 79 -0.77 16.65 -0.82
C ALA A 79 -0.99 15.44 0.10
N CYS A 80 0.00 15.13 0.95
CA CYS A 80 0.05 13.91 1.78
C CYS A 80 -0.14 12.63 0.94
N LEU A 81 -0.38 11.51 1.61
CA LEU A 81 -0.57 10.22 0.95
C LEU A 81 -1.74 10.22 -0.05
N SER A 82 -2.94 10.70 0.35
CA SER A 82 -4.12 10.62 -0.52
C SER A 82 -3.95 11.42 -1.81
N GLY A 83 -3.36 12.62 -1.74
CA GLY A 83 -3.10 13.44 -2.91
C GLY A 83 -1.99 12.86 -3.80
N SER A 84 -0.91 12.32 -3.22
CA SER A 84 0.13 11.62 -4.00
C SER A 84 -0.43 10.41 -4.75
N ILE A 85 -1.28 9.63 -4.08
CA ILE A 85 -1.95 8.48 -4.69
C ILE A 85 -2.85 8.96 -5.83
N ARG A 86 -3.68 9.99 -5.61
CA ARG A 86 -4.56 10.53 -6.66
C ARG A 86 -3.77 10.98 -7.88
N ALA A 87 -2.71 11.75 -7.67
CA ALA A 87 -1.85 12.25 -8.73
C ALA A 87 -1.23 11.12 -9.55
N GLY A 88 -0.69 10.11 -8.87
CA GLY A 88 -0.10 8.99 -9.57
C GLY A 88 -1.14 8.09 -10.26
N MET A 89 -2.39 8.02 -9.78
CA MET A 89 -3.48 7.27 -10.44
C MET A 89 -4.02 8.00 -11.68
N ALA A 90 -3.74 9.29 -11.85
CA ALA A 90 -4.27 10.09 -12.95
C ALA A 90 -3.85 9.51 -14.31
N GLY A 91 -4.81 9.13 -15.15
CA GLY A 91 -4.54 8.51 -16.44
C GLY A 91 -4.05 7.06 -16.40
N VAL A 92 -4.11 6.38 -15.25
CA VAL A 92 -3.96 4.91 -15.19
C VAL A 92 -5.23 4.26 -15.74
N SER A 93 -5.08 3.37 -16.71
CA SER A 93 -6.21 2.66 -17.34
C SER A 93 -6.21 1.15 -17.09
N THR A 94 -5.23 0.63 -16.37
CA THR A 94 -5.08 -0.79 -16.16
C THR A 94 -5.99 -1.33 -15.06
N PRO A 95 -6.42 -2.60 -15.14
CA PRO A 95 -7.35 -3.17 -14.16
C PRO A 95 -6.79 -3.18 -12.73
N PHE A 96 -5.47 -3.34 -12.61
CA PHE A 96 -4.78 -3.42 -11.32
C PHE A 96 -3.69 -2.38 -11.20
N VAL A 97 -3.45 -2.00 -9.94
CA VAL A 97 -2.36 -1.13 -9.52
C VAL A 97 -1.64 -1.72 -8.32
N ALA A 98 -0.31 -1.65 -8.33
CA ALA A 98 0.47 -1.89 -7.13
C ALA A 98 0.90 -0.56 -6.55
N VAL A 99 0.89 -0.46 -5.22
CA VAL A 99 1.30 0.71 -4.45
C VAL A 99 2.38 0.27 -3.48
N LEU A 100 3.56 0.88 -3.60
CA LEU A 100 4.68 0.66 -2.69
C LEU A 100 5.02 1.96 -1.97
N GLN A 101 5.31 1.89 -0.66
CA GLN A 101 5.83 3.00 0.15
C GLN A 101 7.37 2.98 0.14
N ASN A 102 8.01 4.15 0.09
CA ASN A 102 9.48 4.27 0.02
C ASN A 102 10.23 3.65 1.20
N ASP A 103 9.63 3.53 2.38
CA ASP A 103 10.27 2.99 3.57
C ASP A 103 9.88 1.53 3.86
N MET A 104 9.15 0.89 2.95
CA MET A 104 8.68 -0.49 3.09
C MET A 104 9.12 -1.33 1.88
N PRO A 105 10.34 -1.90 1.86
CA PRO A 105 10.68 -2.87 0.82
C PRO A 105 9.80 -4.13 0.90
N VAL A 106 9.58 -4.77 -0.25
CA VAL A 106 9.15 -6.16 -0.31
C VAL A 106 10.32 -7.04 0.13
N LYS A 107 10.06 -7.98 1.03
CA LYS A 107 11.11 -8.82 1.65
C LYS A 107 11.09 -10.26 1.16
N ARG A 108 10.00 -10.69 0.53
CA ARG A 108 9.79 -12.08 0.13
C ARG A 108 9.16 -12.17 -1.24
N LYS A 109 9.71 -13.04 -2.08
CA LYS A 109 9.18 -13.36 -3.41
C LYS A 109 7.84 -14.09 -3.29
N PHE A 110 6.95 -13.80 -4.22
CA PHE A 110 5.71 -14.55 -4.46
C PHE A 110 5.35 -14.48 -5.94
N ASP A 111 4.42 -15.32 -6.36
CA ASP A 111 3.91 -15.31 -7.72
C ASP A 111 2.87 -14.20 -7.89
N LEU A 112 3.33 -13.03 -8.38
CA LEU A 112 2.46 -11.90 -8.66
C LEU A 112 1.50 -12.19 -9.84
N PHE A 113 1.90 -13.00 -10.83
CA PHE A 113 0.99 -13.39 -11.92
C PHE A 113 -0.19 -14.21 -11.37
N ALA A 114 0.09 -15.20 -10.54
CA ALA A 114 -0.96 -16.00 -9.90
C ALA A 114 -1.87 -15.15 -9.01
N LEU A 115 -1.32 -14.16 -8.29
CA LEU A 115 -2.13 -13.22 -7.53
C LEU A 115 -3.07 -12.40 -8.43
N LEU A 116 -2.57 -11.85 -9.54
CA LEU A 116 -3.39 -11.05 -10.46
C LEU A 116 -4.46 -11.90 -11.15
N ALA A 117 -4.13 -13.14 -11.55
CA ALA A 117 -5.08 -14.08 -12.11
C ALA A 117 -6.20 -14.42 -11.10
N LEU A 118 -5.86 -14.65 -9.83
CA LEU A 118 -6.85 -14.83 -8.76
C LEU A 118 -7.72 -13.58 -8.61
N MET A 119 -7.11 -12.39 -8.59
CA MET A 119 -7.88 -11.15 -8.48
C MET A 119 -8.82 -10.98 -9.66
N GLU A 120 -8.41 -11.34 -10.88
CA GLU A 120 -9.23 -11.27 -12.09
C GLU A 120 -10.45 -12.20 -12.02
N THR A 121 -10.28 -13.46 -11.60
CA THR A 121 -11.35 -14.46 -11.52
C THR A 121 -12.24 -14.32 -10.29
N GLU A 122 -11.78 -13.63 -9.24
CA GLU A 122 -12.55 -13.37 -8.02
C GLU A 122 -12.79 -11.87 -7.80
N PRO A 123 -13.88 -11.30 -8.36
CA PRO A 123 -14.20 -9.88 -8.26
C PRO A 123 -14.32 -9.32 -6.84
N ARG A 124 -14.53 -10.20 -5.84
CA ARG A 124 -14.60 -9.83 -4.42
C ARG A 124 -13.22 -9.47 -3.84
N VAL A 125 -12.13 -9.80 -4.52
CA VAL A 125 -10.75 -9.45 -4.13
C VAL A 125 -10.38 -8.11 -4.75
N GLU A 126 -10.58 -7.03 -3.99
CA GLU A 126 -10.37 -5.65 -4.42
C GLU A 126 -8.98 -5.13 -4.05
N LYS A 127 -8.41 -5.58 -2.93
CA LYS A 127 -7.09 -5.15 -2.43
C LYS A 127 -6.38 -6.28 -1.67
N VAL A 128 -5.12 -6.54 -2.01
CA VAL A 128 -4.28 -7.55 -1.36
C VAL A 128 -2.98 -6.92 -0.84
N HIS A 129 -2.80 -6.97 0.47
CA HIS A 129 -1.68 -6.37 1.18
C HIS A 129 -0.49 -7.32 1.31
N PHE A 130 0.71 -6.75 1.24
CA PHE A 130 1.97 -7.42 1.57
C PHE A 130 2.22 -7.19 3.06
N SER A 131 1.82 -8.16 3.89
CA SER A 131 1.77 -7.97 5.35
C SER A 131 3.14 -7.68 5.97
N VAL A 132 3.13 -6.74 6.92
CA VAL A 132 4.25 -6.47 7.84
C VAL A 132 4.04 -7.34 9.08
N GLY A 133 4.61 -8.55 9.09
CA GLY A 133 4.38 -9.52 10.15
C GLY A 133 3.44 -10.66 9.77
N ILE A 134 3.04 -11.46 10.76
CA ILE A 134 2.18 -12.63 10.59
C ILE A 134 0.72 -12.20 10.42
N ASN A 135 0.02 -12.75 9.43
CA ASN A 135 -1.35 -12.39 9.07
C ASN A 135 -2.34 -12.57 10.22
N ARG A 136 -2.21 -13.62 11.04
CA ARG A 136 -3.09 -13.87 12.21
C ARG A 136 -3.08 -12.71 13.20
N CYS A 137 -1.93 -12.04 13.36
CA CYS A 137 -1.80 -10.90 14.26
C CYS A 137 -2.54 -9.68 13.72
N HIS A 138 -2.46 -9.43 12.40
CA HIS A 138 -3.25 -8.39 11.73
C HIS A 138 -4.75 -8.63 11.91
N VAL A 139 -5.22 -9.86 11.63
CA VAL A 139 -6.64 -10.22 11.80
C VAL A 139 -7.10 -10.00 13.25
N ARG A 140 -6.29 -10.42 14.24
CA ARG A 140 -6.59 -10.19 15.65
C ARG A 140 -6.66 -8.70 15.98
N ASN A 141 -5.70 -7.90 15.50
CA ASN A 141 -5.68 -6.46 15.76
C ASN A 141 -6.89 -5.76 15.15
N SER A 142 -7.21 -6.06 13.88
CA SER A 142 -8.42 -5.55 13.22
C SER A 142 -9.68 -5.88 14.01
N LYS A 143 -9.78 -7.11 14.52
CA LYS A 143 -10.90 -7.53 15.38
C LYS A 143 -11.01 -6.71 16.66
N VAL A 144 -9.91 -6.42 17.34
CA VAL A 144 -9.96 -5.64 18.59
C VAL A 144 -10.32 -4.19 18.30
N VAL A 145 -9.60 -3.55 17.39
CA VAL A 145 -9.79 -2.12 17.09
C VAL A 145 -11.16 -1.87 16.46
N CYS A 146 -11.55 -2.64 15.44
CA CYS A 146 -12.81 -2.43 14.75
C CYS A 146 -14.05 -2.89 15.52
N LYS A 147 -13.94 -3.87 16.43
CA LYS A 147 -15.07 -4.25 17.30
C LYS A 147 -15.42 -3.16 18.31
N ALA A 148 -14.45 -2.35 18.75
CA ALA A 148 -14.73 -1.20 19.61
C ALA A 148 -15.68 -0.20 18.93
N HIS A 149 -15.67 -0.14 17.60
CA HIS A 149 -16.62 0.58 16.78
C HIS A 149 -17.92 -0.25 16.59
N ARG A 150 -18.67 -0.44 17.68
CA ARG A 150 -19.85 -1.33 17.86
C ARG A 150 -21.00 -1.22 16.82
N ARG A 151 -20.93 -0.33 15.83
CA ARG A 151 -21.98 -0.07 14.83
C ARG A 151 -21.76 -0.75 13.47
N MET A 152 -20.74 -1.59 13.33
CA MET A 152 -20.33 -2.14 12.03
C MET A 152 -20.51 -3.66 11.97
N GLY A 153 -21.00 -4.15 10.83
CA GLY A 153 -21.53 -5.51 10.61
C GLY A 153 -20.57 -6.67 10.91
N ARG A 154 -21.08 -7.90 10.80
CA ARG A 154 -20.26 -9.12 10.98
C ARG A 154 -19.30 -9.27 9.81
N ALA A 155 -18.04 -9.58 10.13
CA ALA A 155 -17.03 -9.81 9.13
C ALA A 155 -17.20 -11.14 8.39
N SER A 156 -16.79 -11.16 7.12
CA SER A 156 -16.65 -12.39 6.33
C SER A 156 -15.38 -13.14 6.76
N ASN A 157 -15.46 -14.48 6.76
CA ASN A 157 -14.31 -15.38 6.98
C ASN A 157 -13.89 -16.09 5.67
N VAL A 158 -14.15 -15.49 4.52
CA VAL A 158 -13.86 -16.14 3.24
C VAL A 158 -12.36 -16.05 2.98
N SER A 159 -11.67 -17.19 3.08
CA SER A 159 -10.31 -17.36 2.59
C SER A 159 -10.37 -17.81 1.13
N TYR A 160 -9.48 -17.26 0.29
CA TYR A 160 -9.36 -17.68 -1.10
C TYR A 160 -8.08 -18.48 -1.28
N ALA A 161 -8.19 -19.59 -1.98
CA ALA A 161 -7.07 -20.40 -2.45
C ALA A 161 -7.33 -20.71 -3.93
N GLN A 162 -6.41 -20.29 -4.81
CA GLN A 162 -6.43 -20.74 -6.19
C GLN A 162 -5.64 -22.04 -6.29
N GLU A 163 -6.26 -23.11 -6.79
CA GLU A 163 -5.56 -24.37 -7.07
C GLU A 163 -5.30 -24.49 -8.57
N LYS A 164 -4.08 -24.91 -8.95
CA LYS A 164 -3.75 -25.30 -10.33
C LYS A 164 -2.91 -26.58 -10.27
N GLY A 165 -3.39 -27.64 -10.92
CA GLY A 165 -2.66 -28.91 -11.01
C GLY A 165 -2.42 -29.64 -9.67
N GLY A 166 -3.32 -29.50 -8.69
CA GLY A 166 -3.20 -30.17 -7.38
C GLY A 166 -2.38 -29.42 -6.33
N GLY A 167 -1.91 -28.20 -6.63
CA GLY A 167 -1.24 -27.32 -5.67
C GLY A 167 -1.95 -25.97 -5.50
N VAL A 168 -1.95 -25.43 -4.28
CA VAL A 168 -2.44 -24.07 -4.00
C VAL A 168 -1.41 -23.04 -4.47
N LEU A 169 -1.74 -22.27 -5.50
CA LEU A 169 -0.89 -21.22 -6.08
C LEU A 169 -0.79 -20.00 -5.15
N THR A 170 -1.94 -19.45 -4.73
CA THR A 170 -2.01 -18.22 -3.91
C THR A 170 -3.07 -18.38 -2.84
N ARG A 171 -2.69 -18.13 -1.58
CA ARG A 171 -3.62 -18.06 -0.43
C ARG A 171 -3.83 -16.61 -0.03
N LEU A 172 -5.05 -16.26 0.34
CA LEU A 172 -5.40 -14.95 0.88
C LEU A 172 -6.07 -15.09 2.24
N THR A 173 -5.64 -14.27 3.20
CA THR A 173 -6.28 -14.16 4.52
C THR A 173 -7.17 -12.91 4.53
N PRO A 174 -8.48 -13.03 4.78
CA PRO A 174 -9.34 -11.86 4.87
C PRO A 174 -8.91 -10.97 6.04
N VAL A 175 -8.81 -9.66 5.79
CA VAL A 175 -8.50 -8.67 6.83
C VAL A 175 -9.60 -7.62 6.87
N GLN A 176 -10.02 -7.25 8.08
CA GLN A 176 -11.15 -6.35 8.30
C GLN A 176 -10.72 -4.90 8.51
N GLN A 177 -9.45 -4.61 8.24
CA GLN A 177 -8.93 -3.26 8.24
C GLN A 177 -8.38 -2.86 6.87
N TRP A 178 -8.49 -1.58 6.55
CA TRP A 178 -7.78 -0.94 5.45
C TRP A 178 -6.47 -0.35 6.00
N PHE A 179 -5.37 -0.57 5.30
CA PHE A 179 -4.02 -0.13 5.68
C PHE A 179 -3.26 0.36 4.41
N ASP A 180 -2.41 1.36 4.56
CA ASP A 180 -1.73 2.03 3.44
C ASP A 180 -0.39 1.42 3.02
N GLY A 181 0.15 0.45 3.77
CA GLY A 181 1.38 -0.26 3.39
C GLY A 181 1.26 -1.02 2.06
N ASN A 182 2.39 -1.54 1.57
CA ASN A 182 2.48 -2.11 0.23
C ASN A 182 1.37 -3.11 -0.14
N HIS A 183 0.84 -3.00 -1.35
CA HIS A 183 -0.26 -3.84 -1.80
C HIS A 183 -0.48 -3.80 -3.31
N VAL A 184 -1.32 -4.71 -3.79
CA VAL A 184 -2.00 -4.63 -5.10
C VAL A 184 -3.48 -4.32 -4.86
N ALA A 185 -4.09 -3.51 -5.71
CA ALA A 185 -5.51 -3.25 -5.71
C ALA A 185 -6.07 -3.19 -7.13
N ARG A 186 -7.38 -3.42 -7.27
CA ARG A 186 -8.10 -3.03 -8.48
C ARG A 186 -8.10 -1.51 -8.63
N LEU A 187 -8.04 -1.01 -9.86
CA LEU A 187 -8.17 0.43 -10.11
C LEU A 187 -9.52 0.97 -9.61
N THR A 188 -10.58 0.18 -9.76
CA THR A 188 -11.94 0.48 -9.26
C THR A 188 -11.98 0.66 -7.74
N HIS A 189 -11.16 -0.09 -7.00
CA HIS A 189 -11.03 0.09 -5.55
C HIS A 189 -10.51 1.49 -5.22
N TYR A 190 -9.48 1.95 -5.94
CA TYR A 190 -8.93 3.29 -5.72
C TYR A 190 -9.86 4.41 -6.19
N GLN A 191 -10.57 4.24 -7.30
CA GLN A 191 -11.61 5.18 -7.71
C GLN A 191 -12.67 5.36 -6.60
N ARG A 192 -13.06 4.27 -5.94
CA ARG A 192 -14.01 4.27 -4.82
C ARG A 192 -13.42 4.88 -3.54
N VAL A 193 -12.17 4.58 -3.20
CA VAL A 193 -11.51 5.16 -2.01
C VAL A 193 -11.33 6.67 -2.20
N LEU A 194 -10.77 7.08 -3.34
CA LEU A 194 -10.44 8.48 -3.62
C LEU A 194 -11.67 9.37 -3.86
N SER A 195 -12.86 8.81 -4.05
CA SER A 195 -14.11 9.59 -4.10
C SER A 195 -14.64 10.00 -2.72
N ILE A 196 -14.21 9.32 -1.66
CA ILE A 196 -14.62 9.62 -0.27
C ILE A 196 -13.47 10.07 0.62
N VAL A 197 -12.22 9.90 0.17
CA VAL A 197 -11.04 10.41 0.85
C VAL A 197 -10.57 11.68 0.15
N PRO A 198 -10.65 12.86 0.81
CA PRO A 198 -10.13 14.10 0.25
C PRO A 198 -8.61 14.09 0.18
N ASP A 199 -8.03 15.07 -0.51
CA ASP A 199 -6.58 15.26 -0.49
C ASP A 199 -6.12 15.79 0.87
N GLY A 200 -4.85 15.53 1.22
CA GLY A 200 -4.26 16.01 2.47
C GLY A 200 -4.50 15.15 3.71
N VAL A 201 -5.18 14.02 3.60
CA VAL A 201 -5.41 13.09 4.73
C VAL A 201 -4.75 11.74 4.49
N PHE A 202 -4.47 10.98 5.56
CA PHE A 202 -4.19 9.57 5.38
C PHE A 202 -5.48 8.84 5.03
N MET A 203 -5.40 7.96 4.02
CA MET A 203 -6.52 7.10 3.67
C MET A 203 -6.90 6.18 4.82
N GLU A 204 -5.92 5.74 5.62
CA GLU A 204 -6.17 4.89 6.79
C GLU A 204 -7.15 5.53 7.77
N ASP A 205 -6.98 6.81 8.11
CA ASP A 205 -7.88 7.54 9.01
C ASP A 205 -9.36 7.50 8.58
N ARG A 206 -9.62 7.39 7.28
CA ARG A 206 -10.98 7.37 6.69
C ARG A 206 -11.49 5.97 6.40
N MET A 207 -10.57 5.04 6.14
CA MET A 207 -10.88 3.73 5.60
C MET A 207 -10.71 2.60 6.60
N PHE A 208 -9.98 2.81 7.70
CA PHE A 208 -9.44 1.75 8.56
C PHE A 208 -10.45 0.65 8.84
N CYS A 209 -11.62 0.94 9.42
CA CYS A 209 -12.62 -0.09 9.72
C CYS A 209 -13.75 -0.23 8.69
N LYS A 210 -13.66 0.39 7.51
CA LYS A 210 -14.71 0.22 6.48
C LYS A 210 -14.84 -1.21 5.97
N PRO A 211 -13.74 -1.99 5.75
CA PRO A 211 -13.86 -3.39 5.39
C PRO A 211 -14.53 -4.26 6.45
N TRP A 212 -14.41 -3.92 7.73
CA TRP A 212 -15.17 -4.57 8.79
C TRP A 212 -16.68 -4.42 8.58
N ALA A 213 -17.13 -3.20 8.23
CA ALA A 213 -18.55 -2.90 8.04
C ALA A 213 -19.15 -3.57 6.81
N ASN A 214 -18.38 -3.65 5.71
CA ASN A 214 -18.85 -4.19 4.44
C ASN A 214 -17.69 -4.82 3.65
N HIS A 215 -17.24 -6.00 4.07
CA HIS A 215 -16.10 -6.66 3.42
C HIS A 215 -16.39 -7.03 1.96
N SER A 216 -17.64 -7.35 1.62
CA SER A 216 -18.06 -7.60 0.22
C SER A 216 -17.84 -6.40 -0.70
N LEU A 217 -17.91 -5.17 -0.17
CA LEU A 217 -17.64 -3.96 -0.94
C LEU A 217 -16.15 -3.61 -0.98
N TRP A 218 -15.42 -3.82 0.11
CA TRP A 218 -14.03 -3.34 0.20
C TRP A 218 -12.98 -4.39 -0.12
N GLY A 219 -13.33 -5.67 -0.07
CA GLY A 219 -12.54 -6.79 -0.58
C GLY A 219 -11.07 -6.79 -0.16
N THR A 220 -10.78 -6.52 1.12
CA THR A 220 -9.40 -6.39 1.62
C THR A 220 -8.85 -7.71 2.16
N PHE A 221 -7.68 -8.10 1.69
CA PHE A 221 -7.00 -9.35 2.07
C PHE A 221 -5.51 -9.11 2.36
N LEU A 222 -4.92 -10.02 3.11
CA LEU A 222 -3.47 -10.16 3.26
C LEU A 222 -3.00 -11.31 2.37
N LEU A 223 -1.85 -11.14 1.74
CA LEU A 223 -1.19 -12.22 1.00
C LEU A 223 -0.73 -13.32 1.97
N GLY A 224 -1.02 -14.58 1.63
CA GLY A 224 -0.66 -15.76 2.40
C GLY A 224 -1.76 -16.28 3.33
N ALA A 225 -1.50 -17.42 3.95
CA ALA A 225 -2.36 -18.03 4.98
C ALA A 225 -2.29 -17.24 6.32
N PRO A 226 -3.14 -17.54 7.31
CA PRO A 226 -3.11 -16.85 8.61
C PRO A 226 -1.76 -16.94 9.32
N ASP A 227 -1.06 -18.05 9.16
CA ASP A 227 0.24 -18.31 9.79
C ASP A 227 1.43 -17.86 8.94
N ASP A 228 1.12 -17.29 7.77
CA ASP A 228 2.07 -16.73 6.81
C ASP A 228 2.24 -15.21 7.01
N GLY A 229 3.08 -14.57 6.20
CA GLY A 229 3.20 -13.12 6.11
C GLY A 229 4.63 -12.64 5.86
N HIS A 230 4.98 -11.49 6.45
CA HIS A 230 6.29 -10.84 6.31
C HIS A 230 6.71 -10.55 4.86
N TYR A 231 5.74 -10.27 3.99
CA TYR A 231 6.00 -9.91 2.60
C TYR A 231 6.58 -8.50 2.46
N SER A 232 6.38 -7.63 3.46
CA SER A 232 6.97 -6.30 3.53
C SER A 232 7.44 -5.97 4.94
N GLY A 233 8.19 -4.87 5.11
CA GLY A 233 8.43 -4.32 6.44
C GLY A 233 9.25 -3.04 6.43
N HIS A 234 8.94 -2.15 7.38
CA HIS A 234 9.57 -0.84 7.48
C HIS A 234 11.10 -0.92 7.70
N LEU A 235 11.81 0.04 7.09
CA LEU A 235 13.26 0.22 7.23
C LEU A 235 13.67 0.82 8.58
N ASN A 236 12.76 1.52 9.26
CA ASN A 236 13.03 2.14 10.57
C ASN A 236 13.00 1.14 11.75
N GLY A 237 12.90 -0.17 11.49
CA GLY A 237 12.84 -1.19 12.54
C GLY A 237 11.52 -1.22 13.32
N GLY A 238 10.55 -0.36 12.98
CA GLY A 238 9.22 -0.35 13.60
C GLY A 238 8.47 -1.69 13.50
N GLY A 239 8.90 -2.57 12.60
CA GLY A 239 8.39 -3.94 12.43
C GLY A 239 8.77 -4.93 13.55
N HIS A 240 9.72 -4.63 14.43
CA HIS A 240 10.11 -5.56 15.51
C HIS A 240 9.04 -5.74 16.60
N ARG A 241 8.02 -4.87 16.66
CA ARG A 241 6.85 -5.10 17.53
C ARG A 241 5.92 -6.22 17.05
N ALA A 242 6.13 -6.77 15.85
CA ALA A 242 5.31 -7.83 15.26
C ALA A 242 5.87 -9.26 15.46
N GLN A 243 6.98 -9.45 16.19
CA GLN A 243 7.56 -10.80 16.43
C GLN A 243 6.77 -11.64 17.44
N GLY A 244 5.81 -11.06 18.15
CA GLY A 244 4.66 -11.76 18.71
C GLY A 244 3.41 -10.99 18.29
N CYS A 245 2.22 -11.59 18.37
CA CYS A 245 0.97 -10.82 18.26
C CYS A 245 0.79 -9.91 19.48
N MET A 246 1.73 -8.98 19.69
CA MET A 246 1.74 -8.05 20.80
C MET A 246 0.50 -7.16 20.71
N GLN A 247 -0.02 -6.85 21.89
CA GLN A 247 -1.32 -6.22 22.09
C GLN A 247 -1.43 -4.89 21.33
N PRO A 248 -2.65 -4.50 20.93
CA PRO A 248 -2.88 -3.24 20.23
C PRO A 248 -2.21 -2.08 20.98
N PRO A 249 -1.50 -1.17 20.28
CA PRO A 249 -0.83 -0.04 20.91
C PRO A 249 -1.78 1.02 21.47
N PHE A 250 -3.09 0.82 21.36
CA PHE A 250 -4.13 1.75 21.80
C PHE A 250 -4.38 1.63 23.31
N GLY A 251 -3.35 1.87 24.12
CA GLY A 251 -3.54 2.45 25.44
C GLY A 251 -3.83 3.94 25.25
N GLU A 252 -4.90 4.44 25.88
CA GLU A 252 -5.24 5.86 25.93
C GLU A 252 -4.00 6.66 26.37
N GLY A 253 -3.30 7.31 25.42
CA GLY A 253 -2.12 8.12 25.73
C GLY A 253 -0.88 7.90 24.87
N SER A 254 -0.87 7.02 23.87
CA SER A 254 0.23 7.01 22.91
C SER A 254 0.09 8.19 21.93
N GLY A 255 0.67 9.33 22.31
CA GLY A 255 1.10 10.32 21.33
C GLY A 255 1.93 9.58 20.28
N LEU A 256 1.43 9.55 19.04
CA LEU A 256 2.19 9.10 17.88
C LEU A 256 3.49 9.89 17.87
N VAL A 257 4.57 9.26 18.34
CA VAL A 257 5.90 9.86 18.30
C VAL A 257 6.21 10.10 16.83
N GLY A 258 6.25 11.39 16.46
CA GLY A 258 6.55 11.86 15.11
C GLY A 258 7.92 11.35 14.68
N GLY A 259 7.90 10.29 13.89
CA GLY A 259 9.08 9.70 13.27
C GLY A 259 9.02 9.87 11.77
N GLY A 260 9.59 10.98 11.28
CA GLY A 260 9.93 11.18 9.87
C GLY A 260 8.76 11.61 8.97
N GLY A 261 8.88 12.79 8.37
CA GLY A 261 8.07 13.15 7.21
C GLY A 261 8.33 12.17 6.08
N GLY A 262 7.53 11.10 6.02
CA GLY A 262 7.46 10.21 4.87
C GLY A 262 6.79 10.98 3.74
N GLY A 263 7.59 11.53 2.82
CA GLY A 263 7.09 11.75 1.48
C GLY A 263 6.69 10.37 0.97
N ALA A 264 5.39 10.14 0.79
CA ALA A 264 4.92 8.90 0.21
C ALA A 264 5.41 8.88 -1.24
N THR A 265 6.54 8.24 -1.48
CA THR A 265 6.82 7.76 -2.82
C THR A 265 5.81 6.68 -3.08
N VAL A 266 4.87 6.99 -3.96
CA VAL A 266 3.91 6.01 -4.44
C VAL A 266 4.49 5.47 -5.74
N ALA A 267 5.09 4.28 -5.72
CA ALA A 267 5.34 3.56 -6.97
C ALA A 267 3.99 3.02 -7.46
N LEU A 268 3.37 3.71 -8.41
CA LEU A 268 2.12 3.22 -9.01
C LEU A 268 2.40 2.45 -10.26
N HIS A 269 1.98 1.20 -10.22
CA HIS A 269 2.12 0.28 -11.30
C HIS A 269 0.84 0.16 -12.08
N SER A 270 0.97 0.19 -13.39
CA SER A 270 -0.15 0.01 -14.31
C SER A 270 0.02 -1.36 -14.96
N LEU A 271 -0.62 -2.40 -14.42
CA LEU A 271 -0.51 -3.77 -14.90
C LEU A 271 -1.52 -4.02 -16.03
N GLN A 272 -1.06 -3.99 -17.29
CA GLN A 272 -1.95 -4.24 -18.43
C GLN A 272 -2.45 -5.70 -18.44
N PRO A 273 -3.68 -5.95 -18.94
CA PRO A 273 -4.16 -7.29 -19.17
C PRO A 273 -3.63 -7.88 -20.49
N VAL A 274 -3.25 -9.16 -20.42
CA VAL A 274 -3.42 -10.25 -21.40
C VAL A 274 -2.49 -10.32 -22.62
N TYR A 275 -1.69 -11.40 -22.66
CA TYR A 275 -1.60 -12.27 -23.83
C TYR A 275 -2.44 -13.51 -23.57
N ALA A 276 -3.49 -13.71 -24.38
CA ALA A 276 -4.09 -15.01 -24.58
C ALA A 276 -3.46 -15.56 -25.86
N MET A 277 -2.60 -16.58 -25.74
CA MET A 277 -2.27 -17.43 -26.88
C MET A 277 -3.22 -18.63 -26.87
N PRO A 278 -3.82 -19.01 -28.00
CA PRO A 278 -4.56 -20.25 -28.09
C PRO A 278 -3.56 -21.41 -27.96
N VAL A 279 -3.88 -22.37 -27.09
CA VAL A 279 -3.25 -23.69 -27.11
C VAL A 279 -4.17 -24.57 -27.96
N THR A 280 -3.67 -24.95 -29.14
CA THR A 280 -3.86 -26.32 -29.65
C THR A 280 -2.86 -27.22 -28.95
#